data_AF-A0A1F2U1H9-F1
#
_entry.id   AF-A0A1F2U1H9-F1
#
_cell.length_a   1.000
_cell.length_b   1.000
_cell.length_c   1.000
_cell.angle_alpha   90.00
_cell.angle_beta   90.00
_cell.angle_gamma   90.00
#
_symmetry.space_group_name_H-M   'P 1'
#
loop_
_entity.id
_entity.type
_entity.pdbx_description
1 polymer ?
#
loop_
_entity_poly.entity_id
_entity_poly.type
_entity_poly.pdbx_seq_one_letter_code
_entity_poly.pdbx_strand_id
1 'polypeptide(L)'
;MREKKPKPPQLRFGIAEWYGKPFAALTVDERNRLAKIQGLPKEQKPAVVCPFQSTLERPATCNKPGGACSFRLYERSRQTGEVSFVAGDAGQLRTFCPNRFEEGGAIYRWVAETVLRCPYPVVLKEIGILEPPPTEARAKKSGGNVGRIDKVLVAPGVEPLSWCALEVQAVYFSGKGMRDEFSAILKNPDDMTPFPVYTRRPDYRSSAPKRLMPQLQIKVPSLRRWGKKMAVVVDRSFFQAMGKMRTVPHIANCDVAWFVLKFEEAEGAYRLVPDTVHYTTLEDSVEGLTAGVPVSLEIFEKRIMAKLERLPGPPKIATD
;
A
#
# COMPACT_ATOMS: atom_id res chain seq x y z
N MET A 1 -41.87 -1.91 27.57
CA MET A 1 -40.44 -1.53 27.70
C MET A 1 -39.87 -1.34 26.30
N ARG A 2 -39.30 -0.18 25.95
CA ARG A 2 -38.56 -0.05 24.67
C ARG A 2 -37.20 -0.71 24.85
N GLU A 3 -36.96 -1.83 24.16
CA GLU A 3 -35.63 -2.44 24.10
C GLU A 3 -34.61 -1.39 23.63
N LYS A 4 -33.61 -1.13 24.46
CA LYS A 4 -32.49 -0.26 24.07
C LYS A 4 -31.74 -0.96 22.95
N LYS A 5 -31.72 -0.35 21.76
CA LYS A 5 -30.90 -0.83 20.64
C LYS A 5 -29.45 -1.07 21.12
N PRO A 6 -28.84 -2.22 20.78
CA PRO A 6 -27.47 -2.51 21.18
C PRO A 6 -26.53 -1.42 20.66
N LYS A 7 -25.57 -1.01 21.48
CA LYS A 7 -24.59 0.01 21.09
C LYS A 7 -23.71 -0.56 19.97
N PRO A 8 -23.40 0.22 18.91
CA PRO A 8 -22.56 -0.26 17.82
C PRO A 8 -21.17 -0.65 18.32
N PRO A 9 -20.54 -1.68 17.72
CA PRO A 9 -19.23 -2.16 18.12
C PRO A 9 -18.15 -1.07 17.90
N GLN A 10 -17.02 -1.21 18.59
CA GLN A 10 -15.85 -0.39 18.32
C GLN A 10 -15.10 -0.98 17.13
N LEU A 11 -14.76 -0.16 16.13
CA LEU A 11 -14.02 -0.61 14.94
C LEU A 11 -12.63 0.00 14.93
N ARG A 12 -11.59 -0.83 14.76
CA ARG A 12 -10.20 -0.35 14.64
C ARG A 12 -9.37 -1.21 13.70
N PHE A 13 -8.59 -0.56 12.86
CA PHE A 13 -7.60 -1.24 12.04
C PHE A 13 -6.39 -1.67 12.88
N GLY A 14 -6.00 -2.93 12.75
CA GLY A 14 -4.91 -3.57 13.48
C GLY A 14 -4.06 -4.48 12.59
N ILE A 15 -2.94 -4.96 13.14
CA ILE A 15 -2.01 -5.85 12.43
C ILE A 15 -2.77 -7.11 11.99
N ALA A 16 -2.67 -7.47 10.71
CA ALA A 16 -3.21 -8.73 10.18
C ALA A 16 -2.08 -9.74 10.02
N GLU A 17 -0.95 -9.33 9.44
CA GLU A 17 0.27 -10.13 9.37
C GLU A 17 1.42 -9.43 10.10
N TRP A 18 2.10 -10.17 10.96
CA TRP A 18 3.33 -9.74 11.62
C TRP A 18 4.48 -10.64 11.19
N TYR A 19 5.48 -10.06 10.51
CA TYR A 19 6.59 -10.81 9.91
C TYR A 19 6.13 -11.96 9.01
N GLY A 20 5.02 -11.74 8.28
CA GLY A 20 4.44 -12.69 7.33
C GLY A 20 3.66 -13.85 7.95
N LYS A 21 3.45 -13.86 9.27
CA LYS A 21 2.51 -14.77 9.93
C LYS A 21 1.21 -14.05 10.26
N PRO A 22 0.04 -14.70 10.12
CA PRO A 22 -1.22 -14.16 10.62
C PRO A 22 -1.13 -13.86 12.12
N PHE A 23 -1.44 -12.63 12.51
CA PHE A 23 -1.28 -12.15 13.87
C PHE A 23 -2.10 -12.95 14.89
N ALA A 24 -3.29 -13.43 14.49
CA ALA A 24 -4.15 -14.26 15.32
C ALA A 24 -3.70 -15.74 15.39
N ALA A 25 -2.82 -16.18 14.49
CA ALA A 25 -2.24 -17.51 14.53
C ALA A 25 -0.93 -17.57 15.34
N LEU A 26 -0.38 -16.41 15.73
CA LEU A 26 0.81 -16.36 16.57
C LEU A 26 0.48 -16.82 18.00
N THR A 27 1.35 -17.65 18.57
CA THR A 27 1.25 -18.01 19.98
C THR A 27 1.53 -16.80 20.87
N VAL A 28 1.12 -16.90 22.14
CA VAL A 28 1.46 -15.91 23.18
C VAL A 28 2.96 -15.66 23.23
N ASP A 29 3.77 -16.72 23.24
CA ASP A 29 5.23 -16.62 23.29
C ASP A 29 5.82 -15.96 22.05
N GLU A 30 5.32 -16.29 20.85
CA GLU A 30 5.75 -15.66 19.61
C GLU A 30 5.43 -14.15 19.62
N ARG A 31 4.21 -13.76 20.00
CA ARG A 31 3.84 -12.34 20.10
C ARG A 31 4.67 -11.61 21.12
N ASN A 32 4.87 -12.19 22.30
CA ASN A 32 5.69 -11.60 23.35
C ASN A 32 7.14 -11.43 22.91
N ARG A 33 7.72 -12.44 22.25
CA ARG A 33 9.07 -12.36 21.68
C ARG A 33 9.17 -11.23 20.66
N LEU A 34 8.25 -11.17 19.68
CA LEU A 34 8.26 -10.14 18.65
C LEU A 34 8.04 -8.74 19.23
N ALA A 35 7.17 -8.60 20.24
CA ALA A 35 6.92 -7.35 20.94
C ALA A 35 8.17 -6.88 21.71
N LYS A 36 8.86 -7.80 22.40
CA LYS A 36 10.15 -7.52 23.07
C LYS A 36 11.18 -7.00 22.06
N ILE A 37 11.34 -7.68 20.93
CA ILE A 37 12.22 -7.25 19.83
C ILE A 37 11.86 -5.83 19.36
N GLN A 38 10.56 -5.53 19.20
CA GLN A 38 10.14 -4.20 18.77
C GLN A 38 10.32 -3.11 19.83
N GLY A 39 10.37 -3.47 21.12
CA GLY A 39 10.65 -2.58 22.23
C GLY A 39 12.12 -2.16 22.35
N LEU A 40 13.06 -2.93 21.80
CA LEU A 40 14.50 -2.62 21.85
C LEU A 40 14.86 -1.35 21.06
N PRO A 41 15.94 -0.63 21.45
CA PRO A 41 16.55 0.40 20.62
C PRO A 41 16.93 -0.13 19.23
N LYS A 42 16.87 0.70 18.19
CA LYS A 42 17.02 0.27 16.78
C LYS A 42 18.34 -0.48 16.55
N GLU A 43 19.40 -0.05 17.21
CA GLU A 43 20.77 -0.57 17.12
C GLU A 43 20.91 -1.95 17.77
N GLN A 44 19.99 -2.30 18.68
CA GLN A 44 20.00 -3.55 19.44
C GLN A 44 18.96 -4.55 18.93
N LYS A 45 18.14 -4.18 17.93
CA LYS A 45 17.12 -5.08 17.38
C LYS A 45 17.78 -6.23 16.63
N PRO A 46 17.54 -7.50 17.02
CA PRO A 46 18.01 -8.62 16.23
C PRO A 46 17.35 -8.60 14.84
N ALA A 47 18.08 -9.11 13.85
CA ALA A 47 17.54 -9.30 12.51
C ALA A 47 16.38 -10.29 12.55
N VAL A 48 15.22 -9.89 12.03
CA VAL A 48 14.08 -10.78 11.82
C VAL A 48 13.94 -11.01 10.32
N VAL A 49 13.85 -12.26 9.91
CA VAL A 49 13.76 -12.66 8.50
C VAL A 49 12.46 -12.13 7.89
N CYS A 50 12.54 -11.63 6.65
CA CYS A 50 11.38 -11.30 5.84
C CYS A 50 11.05 -12.48 4.93
N PRO A 51 9.93 -13.20 5.15
CA PRO A 51 9.60 -14.37 4.33
C PRO A 51 9.36 -14.04 2.85
N PHE A 52 8.99 -12.79 2.54
CA PHE A 52 8.67 -12.35 1.19
C PHE A 52 9.88 -11.81 0.39
N GLN A 53 11.03 -11.63 1.04
CA GLN A 53 12.30 -11.25 0.38
C GLN A 53 13.35 -12.34 0.46
N SER A 54 13.14 -13.32 1.34
CA SER A 54 14.10 -14.40 1.56
C SER A 54 13.88 -15.52 0.55
N THR A 55 14.97 -16.09 0.08
CA THR A 55 14.97 -17.41 -0.56
C THR A 55 15.69 -18.41 0.36
N LEU A 56 15.63 -19.71 0.03
CA LEU A 56 16.37 -20.74 0.77
C LEU A 56 17.88 -20.45 0.80
N GLU A 57 18.41 -19.89 -0.29
CA GLU A 57 19.84 -19.59 -0.44
C GLU A 57 20.25 -18.20 0.05
N ARG A 58 19.29 -17.25 0.10
CA ARG A 58 19.56 -15.86 0.45
C ARG A 58 18.52 -15.34 1.44
N PRO A 59 18.73 -15.53 2.76
CA PRO A 59 17.86 -14.95 3.76
C PRO A 59 17.97 -13.42 3.73
N ALA A 60 16.82 -12.74 3.77
CA ALA A 60 16.73 -11.30 3.77
C ALA A 60 16.13 -10.80 5.09
N THR A 61 16.77 -9.79 5.68
CA THR A 61 16.27 -9.15 6.89
C THR A 61 15.09 -8.22 6.58
N CYS A 62 14.05 -8.26 7.41
CA CYS A 62 12.92 -7.36 7.34
C CYS A 62 13.35 -5.91 7.61
N ASN A 63 13.12 -5.04 6.62
CA ASN A 63 13.43 -3.62 6.69
C ASN A 63 12.22 -2.74 7.08
N LYS A 64 11.04 -3.33 7.27
CA LYS A 64 9.83 -2.60 7.65
C LYS A 64 9.84 -2.31 9.17
N PRO A 65 9.84 -1.04 9.60
CA PRO A 65 9.72 -0.70 11.01
C PRO A 65 8.45 -1.31 11.62
N GLY A 66 8.57 -2.01 12.74
CA GLY A 66 7.46 -2.71 13.38
C GLY A 66 7.12 -4.08 12.79
N GLY A 67 7.60 -4.43 11.59
CA GLY A 67 7.39 -5.75 10.97
C GLY A 67 5.97 -6.05 10.48
N ALA A 68 5.04 -5.10 10.55
CA ALA A 68 3.66 -5.30 10.09
C ALA A 68 3.59 -5.29 8.56
N CYS A 69 3.14 -6.41 7.99
CA CYS A 69 3.09 -6.62 6.54
C CYS A 69 1.75 -6.16 5.94
N SER A 70 0.67 -6.44 6.68
CA SER A 70 -0.71 -6.09 6.32
C SER A 70 -1.54 -5.80 7.57
N PHE A 71 -2.74 -5.27 7.35
CA PHE A 71 -3.67 -4.89 8.41
C PHE A 71 -5.11 -5.20 8.01
N ARG A 72 -5.97 -5.38 9.00
CA ARG A 72 -7.40 -5.68 8.83
C ARG A 72 -8.24 -4.95 9.87
N LEU A 73 -9.55 -4.90 9.64
CA LEU A 73 -10.48 -4.23 10.54
C LEU A 73 -10.95 -5.19 11.62
N TYR A 74 -10.69 -4.83 12.87
CA TYR A 74 -11.18 -5.53 14.06
C TYR A 74 -12.45 -4.84 14.56
N GLU A 75 -13.34 -5.63 15.13
CA GLU A 75 -14.48 -5.13 15.88
C GLU A 75 -14.42 -5.61 17.33
N ARG A 76 -14.91 -4.77 18.25
CA ARG A 76 -15.06 -5.12 19.66
C ARG A 76 -16.47 -4.82 20.14
N SER A 77 -17.15 -5.83 20.67
CA SER A 77 -18.46 -5.70 21.27
C SER A 77 -18.40 -4.77 22.48
N ARG A 78 -19.28 -3.76 22.53
CA ARG A 78 -19.39 -2.87 23.70
C ARG A 78 -20.16 -3.49 24.86
N GLN A 79 -20.82 -4.63 24.63
CA GLN A 79 -21.61 -5.34 25.64
C GLN A 79 -20.79 -6.47 26.27
N THR A 80 -20.18 -7.32 25.43
CA THR A 80 -19.44 -8.51 25.88
C THR A 80 -17.94 -8.27 25.98
N GLY A 81 -17.42 -7.23 25.33
CA GLY A 81 -15.98 -6.96 25.25
C GLY A 81 -15.22 -7.86 24.26
N GLU A 82 -15.91 -8.82 23.65
CA GLU A 82 -15.40 -9.78 22.66
C GLU A 82 -14.84 -9.08 21.43
N VAL A 83 -13.75 -9.64 20.89
CA VAL A 83 -13.02 -9.11 19.74
C VAL A 83 -13.10 -10.11 18.59
N SER A 84 -13.50 -9.64 17.42
CA SER A 84 -13.59 -10.43 16.19
C SER A 84 -13.07 -9.63 14.99
N PHE A 85 -12.95 -10.28 13.84
CA PHE A 85 -12.70 -9.61 12.58
C PHE A 85 -14.01 -9.16 11.96
N VAL A 86 -14.02 -7.95 11.39
CA VAL A 86 -15.15 -7.52 10.57
C VAL A 86 -15.25 -8.43 9.35
N ALA A 87 -16.47 -8.83 8.99
CA ALA A 87 -16.74 -9.66 7.81
C ALA A 87 -16.89 -8.84 6.51
N GLY A 88 -16.90 -9.52 5.37
CA GLY A 88 -17.11 -8.92 4.05
C GLY A 88 -15.99 -7.98 3.59
N ASP A 89 -16.30 -7.09 2.65
CA ASP A 89 -15.30 -6.21 2.02
C ASP A 89 -14.62 -5.28 3.02
N ALA A 90 -15.36 -4.76 4.01
CA ALA A 90 -14.80 -3.92 5.07
C ALA A 90 -13.75 -4.67 5.92
N GLY A 91 -13.85 -6.00 5.99
CA GLY A 91 -12.97 -6.90 6.72
C GLY A 91 -11.68 -7.32 6.03
N GLN A 92 -11.59 -7.11 4.71
CA GLN A 92 -10.47 -7.60 3.89
C GLN A 92 -9.09 -7.13 4.40
N LEU A 93 -8.05 -7.87 4.07
CA LEU A 93 -6.69 -7.44 4.37
C LEU A 93 -6.26 -6.33 3.42
N ARG A 94 -5.34 -5.48 3.90
CA ARG A 94 -4.72 -4.41 3.12
C ARG A 94 -3.22 -4.43 3.32
N THR A 95 -2.48 -4.17 2.25
CA THR A 95 -1.02 -4.31 2.28
C THR A 95 -0.36 -3.02 2.74
N PHE A 96 0.55 -3.10 3.71
CA PHE A 96 1.35 -1.96 4.21
C PHE A 96 2.84 -2.05 3.90
N CYS A 97 3.32 -3.23 3.55
CA CYS A 97 4.69 -3.48 3.20
C CYS A 97 4.77 -3.79 1.69
N PRO A 98 5.47 -2.97 0.88
CA PRO A 98 5.67 -3.28 -0.54
C PRO A 98 6.27 -4.67 -0.76
N ASN A 99 7.18 -5.11 0.12
CA ASN A 99 7.78 -6.44 0.04
C ASN A 99 6.76 -7.58 0.17
N ARG A 100 5.59 -7.36 0.79
CA ARG A 100 4.53 -8.39 0.88
C ARG A 100 4.04 -8.81 -0.51
N PHE A 101 4.04 -7.90 -1.48
CA PHE A 101 3.68 -8.21 -2.87
C PHE A 101 4.70 -9.13 -3.56
N GLU A 102 5.93 -9.21 -3.06
CA GLU A 102 6.98 -10.03 -3.66
C GLU A 102 6.89 -11.53 -3.29
N GLU A 103 5.81 -11.93 -2.60
CA GLU A 103 5.52 -13.33 -2.24
C GLU A 103 5.70 -14.28 -3.43
N GLY A 104 6.67 -15.19 -3.30
CA GLY A 104 6.97 -16.22 -4.29
C GLY A 104 7.30 -15.68 -5.70
N GLY A 105 7.63 -14.39 -5.83
CA GLY A 105 7.83 -13.73 -7.13
C GLY A 105 6.59 -13.77 -8.04
N ALA A 106 5.40 -14.03 -7.50
CA ALA A 106 4.19 -14.26 -8.29
C ALA A 106 3.83 -13.03 -9.14
N ILE A 107 3.99 -11.83 -8.59
CA ILE A 107 3.74 -10.58 -9.32
C ILE A 107 4.64 -10.43 -10.54
N TYR A 108 5.89 -10.89 -10.48
CA TYR A 108 6.83 -10.73 -11.59
C TYR A 108 6.45 -11.62 -12.75
N ARG A 109 6.15 -12.89 -12.45
CA ARG A 109 5.69 -13.86 -13.46
C ARG A 109 4.40 -13.39 -14.12
N TRP A 110 3.42 -13.00 -13.31
CA TRP A 110 2.12 -12.56 -13.81
C TRP A 110 2.21 -11.31 -14.70
N VAL A 111 2.96 -10.29 -14.26
CA VAL A 111 3.16 -9.07 -15.03
C VAL A 111 3.92 -9.37 -16.33
N ALA A 112 5.03 -10.11 -16.27
CA ALA A 112 5.83 -10.37 -17.45
C ALA A 112 5.11 -11.28 -18.46
N GLU A 113 4.34 -12.25 -18.00
CA GLU A 113 3.51 -13.08 -18.89
C GLU A 113 2.44 -12.24 -19.58
N THR A 114 1.79 -11.33 -18.85
CA THR A 114 0.73 -10.47 -19.40
C THR A 114 1.28 -9.41 -20.36
N VAL A 115 2.40 -8.75 -20.00
CA VAL A 115 2.92 -7.59 -20.74
C VAL A 115 3.93 -8.00 -21.81
N LEU A 116 4.81 -8.95 -21.49
CA LEU A 116 5.96 -9.34 -22.32
C LEU A 116 5.79 -10.71 -22.98
N ARG A 117 4.71 -11.46 -22.65
CA ARG A 117 4.52 -12.87 -23.04
C ARG A 117 5.71 -13.75 -22.62
N CYS A 118 6.27 -13.45 -21.45
CA CYS A 118 7.44 -14.13 -20.89
C CYS A 118 7.19 -14.48 -19.40
N PRO A 119 6.99 -15.77 -19.04
CA PRO A 119 6.68 -16.16 -17.67
C PRO A 119 7.88 -16.08 -16.71
N TYR A 120 9.11 -15.99 -17.23
CA TYR A 120 10.35 -15.99 -16.43
C TYR A 120 11.21 -14.76 -16.74
N PRO A 121 10.81 -13.57 -16.26
CA PRO A 121 11.58 -12.35 -16.49
C PRO A 121 12.83 -12.28 -15.60
N VAL A 122 13.83 -11.54 -16.07
CA VAL A 122 14.90 -11.00 -15.22
C VAL A 122 14.38 -9.72 -14.55
N VAL A 123 14.52 -9.62 -13.23
CA VAL A 123 14.06 -8.47 -12.43
C VAL A 123 15.24 -7.57 -12.08
N LEU A 124 15.25 -6.36 -12.60
CA LEU A 124 16.22 -5.32 -12.26
C LEU A 124 15.57 -4.30 -11.32
N LYS A 125 16.29 -3.84 -10.29
CA LYS A 125 15.79 -2.87 -9.30
C LYS A 125 16.45 -1.50 -9.49
N GLU A 126 15.69 -0.43 -9.26
CA GLU A 126 16.18 0.95 -9.13
C GLU A 126 16.93 1.52 -10.36
N ILE A 127 16.37 1.33 -11.55
CA ILE A 127 16.98 1.82 -12.80
C ILE A 127 16.64 3.30 -13.02
N GLY A 128 17.65 4.13 -13.27
CA GLY A 128 17.48 5.56 -13.57
C GLY A 128 16.78 5.77 -14.91
N ILE A 129 15.83 6.71 -14.96
CA ILE A 129 15.06 7.03 -16.18
C ILE A 129 15.23 8.48 -16.64
N LEU A 130 15.66 9.38 -15.75
CA LEU A 130 15.87 10.79 -16.08
C LEU A 130 17.17 11.31 -15.46
N GLU A 131 17.81 12.22 -16.17
CA GLU A 131 18.93 13.03 -15.69
C GLU A 131 18.43 14.43 -15.28
N PRO A 132 19.12 15.13 -14.37
CA PRO A 132 18.81 16.54 -14.11
C PRO A 132 19.04 17.36 -15.37
N PRO A 133 18.34 18.50 -15.52
CA PRO A 133 18.65 19.43 -16.59
C PRO A 133 20.14 19.83 -16.52
N PRO A 134 20.83 19.91 -17.66
CA PRO A 134 22.23 20.30 -17.69
C PRO A 134 22.39 21.72 -17.14
N THR A 135 23.37 21.91 -16.26
CA THR A 135 23.82 23.23 -15.79
C THR A 135 25.30 23.40 -16.14
N GLU A 136 25.77 24.63 -16.31
CA GLU A 136 27.19 24.93 -16.63
C GLU A 136 28.16 24.28 -15.63
N ALA A 137 27.77 24.17 -14.35
CA ALA A 137 28.54 23.51 -13.30
C ALA A 137 28.50 21.97 -13.33
N ARG A 138 27.53 21.35 -14.02
CA ARG A 138 27.33 19.88 -14.08
C ARG A 138 27.77 19.24 -15.39
N ALA A 139 28.16 20.02 -16.39
CA ALA A 139 28.68 19.51 -17.66
C ALA A 139 29.89 18.56 -17.52
N LYS A 140 30.57 18.55 -16.36
CA LYS A 140 31.71 17.66 -16.05
C LYS A 140 31.38 16.47 -15.13
N LYS A 141 30.14 16.30 -14.66
CA LYS A 141 29.72 15.18 -13.80
C LYS A 141 28.39 14.60 -14.31
N SER A 142 28.48 13.68 -15.27
CA SER A 142 27.36 12.79 -15.60
C SER A 142 27.06 11.87 -14.40
N GLY A 143 25.80 11.68 -14.03
CA GLY A 143 25.43 10.60 -13.10
C GLY A 143 24.45 10.94 -11.96
N GLY A 144 23.84 12.12 -11.93
CA GLY A 144 22.67 12.34 -11.07
C GLY A 144 21.44 11.73 -11.73
N ASN A 145 20.74 10.78 -11.12
CA ASN A 145 19.46 10.28 -11.64
C ASN A 145 18.30 11.01 -10.93
N VAL A 146 17.46 11.74 -11.67
CA VAL A 146 16.26 12.44 -11.18
C VAL A 146 15.03 11.60 -11.47
N GLY A 147 14.93 10.45 -10.81
CA GLY A 147 13.83 9.51 -10.99
C GLY A 147 14.35 8.13 -11.33
N ARG A 148 13.86 7.14 -10.58
CA ARG A 148 14.19 5.74 -10.74
C ARG A 148 12.91 4.96 -10.94
N ILE A 149 12.89 4.03 -11.88
CA ILE A 149 11.87 3.00 -11.96
C ILE A 149 12.20 2.00 -10.86
N ASP A 150 11.21 1.68 -10.02
CA ASP A 150 11.42 0.78 -8.90
C ASP A 150 11.90 -0.59 -9.37
N LYS A 151 11.24 -1.13 -10.40
CA LYS A 151 11.58 -2.42 -11.00
C LYS A 151 11.42 -2.40 -12.52
N VAL A 152 12.32 -3.07 -13.22
CA VAL A 152 12.23 -3.32 -14.66
C VAL A 152 12.24 -4.83 -14.88
N LEU A 153 11.22 -5.35 -15.57
CA LEU A 153 11.14 -6.76 -15.96
C LEU A 153 11.63 -6.89 -17.39
N VAL A 154 12.61 -7.78 -17.61
CA VAL A 154 13.25 -7.98 -18.91
C VAL A 154 13.00 -9.42 -19.37
N ALA A 155 12.52 -9.61 -20.60
CA ALA A 155 12.47 -10.92 -21.22
C ALA A 155 13.88 -11.30 -21.72
N PRO A 156 14.48 -12.39 -21.22
CA PRO A 156 15.85 -12.75 -21.57
C PRO A 156 15.94 -13.26 -23.02
N GLY A 157 17.08 -13.00 -23.68
CA GLY A 157 17.41 -13.60 -24.98
C GLY A 157 16.63 -13.03 -26.18
N VAL A 158 16.01 -11.85 -26.05
CA VAL A 158 15.24 -11.21 -27.12
C VAL A 158 15.93 -9.92 -27.58
N GLU A 159 16.11 -9.77 -28.90
CA GLU A 159 16.58 -8.56 -29.57
C GLU A 159 15.53 -8.05 -30.59
N PRO A 160 15.14 -6.77 -30.57
CA PRO A 160 15.55 -5.74 -29.62
C PRO A 160 15.00 -6.01 -28.20
N LEU A 161 15.67 -5.46 -27.19
CA LEU A 161 15.34 -5.65 -25.77
C LEU A 161 13.83 -5.49 -25.47
N SER A 162 13.21 -6.56 -24.97
CA SER A 162 11.81 -6.58 -24.53
C SER A 162 11.71 -6.46 -23.01
N TRP A 163 11.04 -5.41 -22.54
CA TRP A 163 10.95 -5.09 -21.12
C TRP A 163 9.75 -4.20 -20.77
N CYS A 164 9.34 -4.19 -19.51
CA CYS A 164 8.35 -3.25 -18.97
C CYS A 164 8.76 -2.70 -17.61
N ALA A 165 8.29 -1.50 -17.29
CA ALA A 165 8.46 -0.89 -15.98
C ALA A 165 7.43 -1.46 -14.99
N LEU A 166 7.78 -1.56 -13.72
CA LEU A 166 6.93 -2.06 -12.66
C LEU A 166 7.04 -1.19 -11.40
N GLU A 167 5.91 -0.67 -10.95
CA GLU A 167 5.74 0.03 -9.67
C GLU A 167 4.84 -0.80 -8.75
N VAL A 168 5.21 -0.92 -7.47
CA VAL A 168 4.42 -1.64 -6.46
C VAL A 168 3.97 -0.63 -5.41
N GLN A 169 2.66 -0.48 -5.20
CA GLN A 169 2.13 0.49 -4.25
C GLN A 169 1.33 -0.20 -3.13
N ALA A 170 1.91 -0.15 -1.92
CA ALA A 170 1.19 -0.46 -0.68
C ALA A 170 0.48 0.78 -0.13
N VAL A 171 -0.53 0.60 0.70
CA VAL A 171 -1.21 1.73 1.37
C VAL A 171 -0.39 2.22 2.58
N TYR A 172 -0.35 3.52 2.80
CA TYR A 172 0.10 4.15 4.05
C TYR A 172 -1.03 4.16 5.07
N PHE A 173 -0.75 4.52 6.32
CA PHE A 173 -1.82 4.76 7.29
C PHE A 173 -1.67 6.10 7.98
N SER A 174 -2.80 6.57 8.49
CA SER A 174 -2.85 7.73 9.39
C SER A 174 -3.32 7.29 10.78
N GLY A 175 -2.85 8.02 11.80
CA GLY A 175 -3.05 7.71 13.22
C GLY A 175 -1.72 7.53 13.96
N LYS A 176 -1.79 7.07 15.21
CA LYS A 176 -0.59 6.78 15.99
C LYS A 176 0.20 5.62 15.41
N GLY A 177 1.52 5.62 15.59
CA GLY A 177 2.39 4.52 15.17
C GLY A 177 2.05 3.18 15.85
N MET A 178 2.63 2.08 15.38
CA MET A 178 2.36 0.74 15.92
C MET A 178 3.12 0.43 17.22
N ARG A 179 4.03 1.32 17.66
CA ARG A 179 4.84 1.10 18.88
C ARG A 179 3.99 0.78 20.10
N ASP A 180 2.86 1.44 20.24
CA ASP A 180 1.97 1.27 21.39
C ASP A 180 1.24 -0.09 21.37
N GLU A 181 1.08 -0.72 20.21
CA GLU A 181 0.53 -2.09 20.12
C GLU A 181 1.50 -3.07 20.78
N PHE A 182 2.79 -2.94 20.49
CA PHE A 182 3.82 -3.81 21.08
C PHE A 182 3.91 -3.63 22.59
N SER A 183 3.84 -2.38 23.07
CA SER A 183 3.79 -2.09 24.50
C SER A 183 2.54 -2.67 25.18
N ALA A 184 1.39 -2.68 24.50
CA ALA A 184 0.16 -3.26 25.04
C ALA A 184 0.23 -4.79 25.15
N ILE A 185 0.81 -5.47 24.15
CA ILE A 185 1.08 -6.91 24.19
C ILE A 185 1.96 -7.25 25.41
N LEU A 186 3.03 -6.49 25.65
CA LEU A 186 3.92 -6.74 26.79
C LEU A 186 3.27 -6.48 28.15
N LYS A 187 2.25 -5.61 28.22
CA LYS A 187 1.51 -5.34 29.46
C LYS A 187 0.47 -6.42 29.76
N ASN A 188 -0.09 -7.06 28.74
CA ASN A 188 -1.09 -8.11 28.85
C ASN A 188 -0.67 -9.31 27.99
N PRO A 189 0.38 -10.06 28.39
CA PRO A 189 0.98 -11.10 27.55
C PRO A 189 -0.01 -12.22 27.20
N ASP A 190 -0.97 -12.51 28.08
CA ASP A 190 -1.92 -13.62 27.93
C ASP A 190 -3.16 -13.26 27.08
N ASP A 191 -3.25 -12.02 26.57
CA ASP A 191 -4.35 -11.62 25.69
C ASP A 191 -4.23 -12.31 24.33
N MET A 192 -5.15 -13.24 24.07
CA MET A 192 -5.15 -14.06 22.87
C MET A 192 -5.52 -13.32 21.58
N THR A 193 -6.22 -12.19 21.69
CA THR A 193 -6.71 -11.42 20.54
C THR A 193 -6.74 -9.93 20.89
N PRO A 194 -5.56 -9.28 21.03
CA PRO A 194 -5.51 -7.91 21.51
C PRO A 194 -6.20 -6.99 20.50
N PHE A 195 -7.21 -6.27 20.98
CA PHE A 195 -7.89 -5.25 20.20
C PHE A 195 -6.94 -4.05 19.99
N PRO A 196 -6.85 -3.47 18.78
CA PRO A 196 -5.89 -2.39 18.51
C PRO A 196 -6.03 -1.23 19.49
N VAL A 197 -4.92 -0.75 20.05
CA VAL A 197 -4.90 0.28 21.10
C VAL A 197 -5.45 1.61 20.59
N TYR A 198 -5.11 1.96 19.35
CA TYR A 198 -5.49 3.23 18.74
C TYR A 198 -6.24 3.05 17.43
N THR A 199 -7.12 4.01 17.15
CA THR A 199 -7.78 4.10 15.85
C THR A 199 -6.76 4.51 14.79
N ARG A 200 -6.64 3.68 13.77
CA ARG A 200 -5.88 3.93 12.54
C ARG A 200 -6.81 3.78 11.35
N ARG A 201 -6.41 4.36 10.23
CA ARG A 201 -7.11 4.16 8.96
C ARG A 201 -6.11 4.04 7.80
N PRO A 202 -6.40 3.22 6.79
CA PRO A 202 -5.71 3.31 5.51
C PRO A 202 -5.73 4.76 5.01
N ASP A 203 -4.59 5.29 4.62
CA ASP A 203 -4.48 6.62 4.03
C ASP A 203 -4.25 6.50 2.52
N TYR A 204 -5.32 6.11 1.82
CA TYR A 204 -5.30 5.99 0.37
C TYR A 204 -4.97 7.31 -0.31
N ARG A 205 -5.42 8.46 0.23
CA ARG A 205 -5.12 9.79 -0.34
C ARG A 205 -3.63 10.09 -0.32
N SER A 206 -2.94 9.79 0.78
CA SER A 206 -1.49 9.99 0.82
C SER A 206 -0.71 8.93 0.03
N SER A 207 -1.32 7.78 -0.28
CA SER A 207 -0.67 6.70 -1.03
C SER A 207 -0.84 6.85 -2.55
N ALA A 208 -2.04 7.20 -3.00
CA ALA A 208 -2.39 7.29 -4.41
C ALA A 208 -2.11 8.71 -4.96
N PRO A 209 -2.96 9.74 -4.74
CA PRO A 209 -2.75 11.05 -5.37
C PRO A 209 -1.47 11.77 -4.92
N LYS A 210 -0.98 11.61 -3.68
CA LYS A 210 0.24 12.32 -3.24
C LYS A 210 1.56 11.63 -3.58
N ARG A 211 1.54 10.34 -3.98
CA ARG A 211 2.76 9.55 -4.19
C ARG A 211 2.72 8.85 -5.53
N LEU A 212 1.81 7.89 -5.71
CA LEU A 212 1.72 7.13 -6.95
C LEU A 212 1.45 8.02 -8.17
N MET A 213 0.51 8.96 -8.08
CA MET A 213 0.16 9.84 -9.20
C MET A 213 1.37 10.67 -9.72
N PRO A 214 2.13 11.39 -8.86
CA PRO A 214 3.37 12.04 -9.30
C PRO A 214 4.37 11.09 -9.96
N GLN A 215 4.53 9.86 -9.44
CA GLN A 215 5.44 8.87 -10.05
C GLN A 215 4.99 8.51 -11.47
N LEU A 216 3.69 8.26 -11.68
CA LEU A 216 3.15 7.96 -13.00
C LEU A 216 3.31 9.14 -13.96
N GLN A 217 2.96 10.36 -13.53
CA GLN A 217 3.07 11.56 -14.35
C GLN A 217 4.51 11.85 -14.79
N ILE A 218 5.50 11.53 -13.95
CA ILE A 218 6.92 11.73 -14.28
C ILE A 218 7.44 10.62 -15.21
N LYS A 219 7.09 9.35 -14.94
CA LYS A 219 7.71 8.19 -15.61
C LYS A 219 7.03 7.82 -16.92
N VAL A 220 5.70 7.80 -16.93
CA VAL A 220 4.90 7.24 -18.04
C VAL A 220 5.10 7.98 -19.38
N PRO A 221 5.24 9.32 -19.44
CA PRO A 221 5.46 10.00 -20.72
C PRO A 221 6.73 9.55 -21.46
N SER A 222 7.81 9.25 -20.74
CA SER A 222 9.03 8.71 -21.36
C SER A 222 8.84 7.26 -21.82
N LEU A 223 8.19 6.43 -20.99
CA LEU A 223 7.90 5.04 -21.34
C LEU A 223 6.99 4.94 -22.57
N ARG A 224 5.91 5.72 -22.62
CA ARG A 224 4.97 5.83 -23.75
C ARG A 224 5.73 6.16 -25.05
N ARG A 225 6.64 7.14 -25.02
CA ARG A 225 7.46 7.53 -26.19
C ARG A 225 8.37 6.41 -26.69
N TRP A 226 8.81 5.52 -25.81
CA TRP A 226 9.61 4.33 -26.16
C TRP A 226 8.75 3.10 -26.53
N GLY A 227 7.43 3.24 -26.53
CA GLY A 227 6.51 2.11 -26.74
C GLY A 227 6.49 1.11 -25.57
N LYS A 228 6.96 1.51 -24.38
CA LYS A 228 7.03 0.66 -23.18
C LYS A 228 5.85 0.94 -22.25
N LYS A 229 5.39 -0.10 -21.56
CA LYS A 229 4.25 -0.02 -20.63
C LYS A 229 4.73 0.11 -19.18
N MET A 230 3.93 0.80 -18.36
CA MET A 230 4.07 0.81 -16.90
C MET A 230 3.10 -0.19 -16.29
N ALA A 231 3.60 -1.22 -15.61
CA ALA A 231 2.80 -2.07 -14.76
C ALA A 231 2.72 -1.46 -13.36
N VAL A 232 1.53 -1.44 -12.76
CA VAL A 232 1.30 -0.99 -11.39
C VAL A 232 0.63 -2.11 -10.61
N VAL A 233 1.26 -2.55 -9.53
CA VAL A 233 0.76 -3.61 -8.65
C VAL A 233 0.19 -3.00 -7.38
N VAL A 234 -1.06 -3.33 -7.07
CA VAL A 234 -1.80 -2.88 -5.88
C VAL A 234 -2.69 -4.00 -5.34
N ASP A 235 -3.11 -3.90 -4.07
CA ASP A 235 -4.16 -4.79 -3.55
C ASP A 235 -5.56 -4.27 -3.91
N ARG A 236 -6.55 -5.17 -3.89
CA ARG A 236 -7.95 -4.90 -4.25
C ARG A 236 -8.53 -3.73 -3.46
N SER A 237 -8.28 -3.69 -2.16
CA SER A 237 -8.79 -2.61 -1.29
C SER A 237 -8.17 -1.26 -1.64
N PHE A 238 -6.90 -1.23 -2.04
CA PHE A 238 -6.27 -0.04 -2.60
C PHE A 238 -6.98 0.39 -3.89
N PHE A 239 -7.18 -0.54 -4.83
CA PHE A 239 -7.78 -0.24 -6.13
C PHE A 239 -9.21 0.28 -6.01
N GLN A 240 -10.04 -0.36 -5.17
CA GLN A 240 -11.42 0.03 -4.90
C GLN A 240 -11.56 1.37 -4.16
N ALA A 241 -10.53 1.79 -3.42
CA ALA A 241 -10.54 3.07 -2.73
C ALA A 241 -10.21 4.26 -3.65
N MET A 242 -9.72 4.00 -4.86
CA MET A 242 -9.52 5.02 -5.89
C MET A 242 -10.83 5.34 -6.60
N GLY A 243 -10.86 6.46 -7.31
CA GLY A 243 -11.98 6.78 -8.19
C GLY A 243 -12.03 5.81 -9.36
N LYS A 244 -13.22 5.66 -9.94
CA LYS A 244 -13.39 4.81 -11.11
C LYS A 244 -12.50 5.30 -12.25
N MET A 245 -11.52 4.48 -12.63
CA MET A 245 -10.68 4.74 -13.79
C MET A 245 -11.41 4.28 -15.05
N ARG A 246 -11.40 5.12 -16.08
CA ARG A 246 -11.81 4.67 -17.42
C ARG A 246 -10.76 3.70 -17.95
N THR A 247 -11.22 2.57 -18.46
CA THR A 247 -10.34 1.52 -18.98
C THR A 247 -10.39 1.45 -20.51
N VAL A 248 -9.27 1.10 -21.12
CA VAL A 248 -9.18 0.73 -22.54
C VAL A 248 -9.25 -0.79 -22.70
N PRO A 249 -9.81 -1.34 -23.80
CA PRO A 249 -10.03 -2.79 -23.90
C PRO A 249 -8.76 -3.63 -24.07
N HIS A 250 -7.68 -3.06 -24.60
CA HIS A 250 -6.50 -3.82 -25.01
C HIS A 250 -5.21 -3.16 -24.53
N ILE A 251 -4.25 -3.97 -24.08
CA ILE A 251 -2.96 -3.52 -23.55
C ILE A 251 -2.14 -2.69 -24.54
N ALA A 252 -2.30 -2.93 -25.85
CA ALA A 252 -1.65 -2.12 -26.88
C ALA A 252 -2.00 -0.63 -26.77
N ASN A 253 -3.23 -0.32 -26.34
CA ASN A 253 -3.79 1.03 -26.26
C ASN A 253 -3.60 1.69 -24.89
N CYS A 254 -2.96 1.01 -23.94
CA CYS A 254 -2.76 1.52 -22.59
C CYS A 254 -1.36 2.05 -22.38
N ASP A 255 -1.19 2.86 -21.34
CA ASP A 255 0.15 3.26 -20.85
C ASP A 255 0.44 2.62 -19.50
N VAL A 256 -0.62 2.44 -18.71
CA VAL A 256 -0.58 1.85 -17.38
C VAL A 256 -1.44 0.58 -17.38
N ALA A 257 -0.84 -0.53 -16.98
CA ALA A 257 -1.54 -1.79 -16.73
C ALA A 257 -1.57 -2.01 -15.20
N TRP A 258 -2.76 -1.98 -14.62
CA TRP A 258 -3.00 -2.16 -13.20
C TRP A 258 -3.23 -3.64 -12.89
N PHE A 259 -2.34 -4.21 -12.11
CA PHE A 259 -2.37 -5.59 -11.63
C PHE A 259 -2.90 -5.58 -10.21
N VAL A 260 -4.17 -5.96 -10.06
CA VAL A 260 -4.86 -5.97 -8.78
C VAL A 260 -4.75 -7.36 -8.17
N LEU A 261 -4.31 -7.44 -6.92
CA LEU A 261 -4.26 -8.69 -6.17
C LEU A 261 -5.30 -8.70 -5.06
N LYS A 262 -5.84 -9.88 -4.75
CA LYS A 262 -6.70 -10.10 -3.59
C LYS A 262 -6.01 -11.01 -2.59
N PHE A 263 -6.39 -10.87 -1.33
CA PHE A 263 -6.03 -11.84 -0.31
C PHE A 263 -7.01 -13.01 -0.34
N GLU A 264 -6.48 -14.22 -0.29
CA GLU A 264 -7.23 -15.43 0.01
C GLU A 264 -6.75 -15.97 1.36
N GLU A 265 -7.71 -16.25 2.24
CA GLU A 265 -7.45 -16.84 3.55
C GLU A 265 -7.66 -18.36 3.40
N ALA A 266 -6.60 -19.15 3.53
CA ALA A 266 -6.65 -20.60 3.41
C ALA A 266 -5.69 -21.25 4.41
N GLU A 267 -6.15 -22.30 5.08
CA GLU A 267 -5.31 -23.14 5.98
C GLU A 267 -4.57 -22.35 7.07
N GLY A 268 -5.19 -21.28 7.59
CA GLY A 268 -4.56 -20.44 8.62
C GLY A 268 -3.41 -19.58 8.11
N ALA A 269 -3.32 -19.36 6.79
CA ALA A 269 -2.39 -18.46 6.13
C ALA A 269 -3.14 -17.49 5.20
N TYR A 270 -2.46 -16.40 4.84
CA TYR A 270 -2.97 -15.45 3.85
C TYR A 270 -2.09 -15.49 2.62
N ARG A 271 -2.69 -15.77 1.46
CA ARG A 271 -2.01 -15.77 0.16
C ARG A 271 -2.46 -14.56 -0.64
N LEU A 272 -1.51 -13.85 -1.25
CA LEU A 272 -1.82 -12.75 -2.15
C LEU A 272 -1.83 -13.29 -3.58
N VAL A 273 -3.01 -13.31 -4.20
CA VAL A 273 -3.23 -13.94 -5.51
C VAL A 273 -3.69 -12.93 -6.56
N PRO A 274 -3.41 -13.16 -7.85
CA PRO A 274 -3.97 -12.37 -8.94
C PRO A 274 -5.49 -12.27 -8.86
N ASP A 275 -6.03 -11.09 -9.16
CA ASP A 275 -7.46 -10.84 -9.18
C ASP A 275 -7.94 -10.34 -10.54
N THR A 276 -7.56 -9.11 -10.90
CA THR A 276 -7.97 -8.46 -12.15
C THR A 276 -6.83 -7.65 -12.74
N VAL A 277 -6.90 -7.43 -14.06
CA VAL A 277 -6.02 -6.49 -14.76
C VAL A 277 -6.87 -5.40 -15.38
N HIS A 278 -6.49 -4.14 -15.17
CA HIS A 278 -7.15 -2.99 -15.79
C HIS A 278 -6.15 -2.19 -16.62
N TYR A 279 -6.53 -1.86 -17.86
CA TYR A 279 -5.68 -1.10 -18.77
C TYR A 279 -6.18 0.33 -18.86
N THR A 280 -5.31 1.31 -18.67
CA THR A 280 -5.67 2.73 -18.66
C THR A 280 -4.66 3.56 -19.43
N THR A 281 -5.08 4.73 -19.91
CA THR A 281 -4.14 5.77 -20.31
C THR A 281 -3.53 6.44 -19.07
N LEU A 282 -2.47 7.22 -19.24
CA LEU A 282 -1.94 8.04 -18.15
C LEU A 282 -3.02 9.00 -17.61
N GLU A 283 -3.77 9.62 -18.51
CA GLU A 283 -4.79 10.62 -18.21
C GLU A 283 -5.94 10.01 -17.39
N ASP A 284 -6.44 8.84 -17.82
CA ASP A 284 -7.50 8.12 -17.10
C ASP A 284 -7.03 7.63 -15.72
N SER A 285 -5.74 7.28 -15.61
CA SER A 285 -5.11 6.91 -14.33
C SER A 285 -5.05 8.10 -13.37
N VAL A 286 -4.64 9.26 -13.87
CA VAL A 286 -4.54 10.50 -13.09
C VAL A 286 -5.92 10.94 -12.60
N GLU A 287 -6.94 10.86 -13.45
CA GLU A 287 -8.33 11.15 -13.08
C GLU A 287 -8.80 10.24 -11.93
N GLY A 288 -8.64 8.92 -12.08
CA GLY A 288 -9.04 7.97 -11.04
C GLY A 288 -8.21 8.06 -9.75
N LEU A 289 -6.94 8.47 -9.83
CA LEU A 289 -6.09 8.69 -8.65
C LEU A 289 -6.43 9.97 -7.89
N THR A 290 -6.90 11.01 -8.58
CA THR A 290 -7.23 12.31 -7.99
C THR A 290 -8.46 12.23 -7.08
N ALA A 291 -9.35 11.27 -7.37
CA ALA A 291 -10.61 10.92 -6.71
C ALA A 291 -10.92 11.61 -5.37
N GLY A 292 -11.32 12.87 -5.47
CA GLY A 292 -12.50 13.37 -4.78
C GLY A 292 -13.50 13.76 -5.86
N VAL A 293 -14.76 13.34 -5.74
CA VAL A 293 -15.82 13.91 -6.57
C VAL A 293 -15.95 15.37 -6.13
N PRO A 294 -15.73 16.35 -7.02
CA PRO A 294 -15.95 17.75 -6.65
C PRO A 294 -17.41 17.89 -6.23
N VAL A 295 -17.63 18.49 -5.07
CA VAL A 295 -18.98 18.89 -4.70
C VAL A 295 -19.39 20.08 -5.55
N SER A 296 -20.69 20.29 -5.75
CA SER A 296 -21.17 21.49 -6.41
C SER A 296 -20.75 22.74 -5.64
N LEU A 297 -20.71 23.89 -6.33
CA LEU A 297 -20.39 25.17 -5.71
C LEU A 297 -21.32 25.45 -4.53
N GLU A 298 -22.61 25.17 -4.68
CA GLU A 298 -23.63 25.40 -3.65
C GLU A 298 -23.38 24.56 -2.39
N ILE A 299 -22.96 23.30 -2.55
CA ILE A 299 -22.60 22.43 -1.41
C ILE A 299 -21.33 22.95 -0.74
N PHE A 300 -20.36 23.41 -1.53
CA PHE A 300 -19.11 23.95 -1.00
C PHE A 300 -19.35 25.24 -0.21
N GLU A 301 -20.11 26.18 -0.77
CA GLU A 301 -20.49 27.43 -0.12
C GLU A 301 -21.30 27.19 1.16
N LYS A 302 -22.24 26.24 1.16
CA LYS A 302 -22.94 25.83 2.39
C LYS A 302 -21.98 25.36 3.49
N ARG A 303 -20.91 24.65 3.14
CA ARG A 303 -19.87 24.23 4.10
C ARG A 303 -19.03 25.40 4.59
N ILE A 304 -18.75 26.38 3.73
CA ILE A 304 -18.06 27.62 4.11
C ILE A 304 -18.93 28.38 5.13
N MET A 305 -20.21 28.61 4.82
CA MET A 305 -21.15 29.30 5.70
C MET A 305 -21.28 28.60 7.06
N ALA A 306 -21.47 27.28 7.07
CA ALA A 306 -21.55 26.51 8.31
C ALA A 306 -20.25 26.56 9.15
N LYS A 307 -19.09 26.79 8.51
CA LYS A 307 -17.83 26.97 9.22
C LYS A 307 -17.69 28.39 9.77
N LEU A 308 -18.13 29.40 9.02
CA LEU A 308 -18.15 30.80 9.47
C LEU A 308 -19.03 30.98 10.71
N GLU A 309 -20.22 30.37 10.73
CA GLU A 309 -21.14 30.39 11.89
C GLU A 309 -20.55 29.76 13.17
N ARG A 310 -19.57 28.86 13.02
CA ARG A 310 -18.94 28.12 14.13
C ARG A 310 -17.62 28.74 14.59
N LEU A 311 -17.22 29.88 14.04
CA LEU A 311 -15.98 30.54 14.45
C LEU A 311 -16.12 31.09 15.88
N PRO A 312 -15.24 30.71 16.83
CA PRO A 312 -15.22 31.33 18.13
C PRO A 312 -14.56 32.71 18.03
N GLY A 313 -15.37 33.74 17.82
CA GLY A 313 -14.92 35.14 17.73
C GLY A 313 -14.83 35.69 16.30
N PRO A 314 -14.47 36.98 16.14
CA PRO A 314 -14.43 37.63 14.84
C PRO A 314 -13.43 36.93 13.90
N PRO A 315 -13.79 36.76 12.61
CA PRO A 315 -12.90 36.13 11.64
C PRO A 315 -11.60 36.92 11.50
N LYS A 316 -10.49 36.20 11.27
CA LYS A 316 -9.23 36.85 10.88
C LYS A 316 -9.41 37.48 9.51
N ILE A 317 -9.44 38.80 9.46
CA ILE A 317 -9.41 39.57 8.23
C ILE A 317 -7.93 39.76 7.88
N ALA A 318 -7.54 39.36 6.67
CA ALA A 318 -6.22 39.70 6.16
C ALA A 318 -6.17 41.22 5.96
N THR A 319 -5.31 41.89 6.70
CA THR A 319 -4.95 43.29 6.44
C THR A 319 -3.77 43.32 5.49
N ASP A 320 -3.66 44.41 4.74
CA ASP A 320 -2.55 44.66 3.80
C ASP A 320 -1.16 44.58 4.47
#